data_AF-Q3JHC4-F1
#
_entry.id   AF-Q3JHC4-F1
#
_cell.length_a   1.000
_cell.length_b   1.000
_cell.length_c   1.000
_cell.angle_alpha   90.00
_cell.angle_beta   90.00
_cell.angle_gamma   90.00
#
_symmetry.space_group_name_H-M   'P 1'
#
loop_
_entity.id
_entity.type
_entity.pdbx_description
1 polymer ?
#
loop_
_entity_poly.entity_id
_entity_poly.type
_entity_poly.pdbx_seq_one_letter_code
_entity_poly.pdbx_strand_id
1 'polypeptide(L)'
;MSRRSGKTPIGHPPITPKPAPALARKAVRGAPGIIARGRGTPRHAPARPGTPRRASAEARTSRPREPAPAPPNRPEGPCMTFQPVESYTRVRLSDVVSDQIKSLISAGKLLPGQKLPTERELAAQLNVSRPSLREALVRLEADGFIGSVGRGGFVVSDITAPVVSSPLADLLLQNPEASHDVLELRHGLETISTAYAAERATPGDLAKIKEAFDTLAGHSLKHEPGRLAEVDANFHLAIADATHNVALIHVMHGIHGLLQESMHKSHRLVNHADAMERALLEQHTEIYEAIAAKDPERARAAAERHLRYVRALYEQAA
;
A
#
# COMPACT_ATOMS: atom_id res chain seq x y z
N MET A 1 -51.51 -41.40 45.06
CA MET A 1 -50.73 -41.20 46.30
C MET A 1 -49.62 -42.24 46.38
N SER A 2 -48.37 -41.90 46.06
CA SER A 2 -47.19 -42.56 46.65
C SER A 2 -45.93 -41.72 46.46
N ARG A 3 -45.52 -41.16 47.61
CA ARG A 3 -44.23 -40.66 48.15
C ARG A 3 -43.05 -40.24 47.24
N ARG A 4 -42.54 -39.06 47.64
CA ARG A 4 -41.28 -38.35 47.33
C ARG A 4 -39.99 -39.16 47.59
N SER A 5 -38.93 -38.83 46.84
CA SER A 5 -37.56 -38.47 47.30
C SER A 5 -36.73 -38.17 46.04
N GLY A 6 -36.13 -37.00 45.79
CA GLY A 6 -35.35 -36.15 46.69
C GLY A 6 -33.87 -36.52 46.57
N LYS A 7 -33.21 -36.20 45.45
CA LYS A 7 -31.77 -36.42 45.24
C LYS A 7 -31.07 -35.09 44.96
N THR A 8 -30.25 -34.67 45.92
CA THR A 8 -29.40 -33.48 45.95
C THR A 8 -28.22 -33.63 44.98
N PRO A 9 -27.74 -32.54 44.33
CA PRO A 9 -26.60 -32.62 43.42
C PRO A 9 -25.26 -32.54 44.18
N ILE A 10 -24.28 -33.34 43.74
CA ILE A 10 -22.92 -33.40 44.27
C ILE A 10 -22.13 -32.25 43.64
N GLY A 11 -21.70 -31.29 44.45
CA GLY A 11 -20.84 -30.18 44.03
C GLY A 11 -19.39 -30.63 43.84
N HIS A 12 -18.79 -30.27 42.70
CA HIS A 12 -17.35 -30.36 42.48
C HIS A 12 -16.61 -29.21 43.18
N PRO A 13 -15.39 -29.44 43.71
CA PRO A 13 -14.59 -28.39 44.34
C PRO A 13 -14.04 -27.39 43.31
N PRO A 14 -13.80 -26.13 43.69
CA PRO A 14 -13.32 -25.10 42.78
C PRO A 14 -11.86 -25.35 42.40
N ILE A 15 -11.58 -25.36 41.09
CA ILE A 15 -10.23 -25.40 40.52
C ILE A 15 -9.69 -23.98 40.56
N THR A 16 -8.68 -23.72 41.39
CA THR A 16 -7.94 -22.45 41.38
C THR A 16 -6.91 -22.45 40.24
N PRO A 17 -6.80 -21.40 39.42
CA PRO A 17 -5.78 -21.32 38.39
C PRO A 17 -4.42 -20.98 39.01
N LYS A 18 -3.41 -21.78 38.66
CA LYS A 18 -1.99 -21.58 38.99
C LYS A 18 -1.44 -20.39 38.20
N PRO A 19 -0.64 -19.48 38.78
CA PRO A 19 -0.11 -18.32 38.05
C PRO A 19 0.95 -18.76 37.02
N ALA A 20 0.90 -18.17 35.83
CA ALA A 20 1.86 -18.40 34.74
C ALA A 20 3.23 -17.74 35.05
N PRO A 21 4.35 -18.32 34.58
CA PRO A 21 5.67 -17.77 34.82
C PRO A 21 5.94 -16.52 33.97
N ALA A 22 6.61 -15.53 34.58
CA ALA A 22 7.01 -14.28 33.93
C ALA A 22 7.99 -14.52 32.77
N LEU A 23 7.63 -14.08 31.56
CA LEU A 23 8.52 -14.08 30.40
C LEU A 23 9.39 -12.82 30.39
N ALA A 24 10.71 -13.05 30.48
CA ALA A 24 11.74 -12.05 30.37
C ALA A 24 11.75 -11.41 28.97
N ARG A 25 11.70 -10.07 28.92
CA ARG A 25 11.89 -9.28 27.69
C ARG A 25 13.34 -9.40 27.22
N LYS A 26 13.57 -10.09 26.10
CA LYS A 26 14.85 -10.08 25.39
C LYS A 26 14.78 -9.09 24.22
N ALA A 27 15.63 -8.07 24.28
CA ALA A 27 15.77 -7.05 23.24
C ALA A 27 16.28 -7.66 21.92
N VAL A 28 15.56 -7.39 20.83
CA VAL A 28 16.01 -7.70 19.46
C VAL A 28 16.77 -6.49 18.93
N ARG A 29 18.10 -6.63 18.79
CA ARG A 29 18.95 -5.71 18.02
C ARG A 29 18.85 -6.09 16.54
N GLY A 30 18.64 -5.08 15.70
CA GLY A 30 18.66 -5.21 14.25
C GLY A 30 20.05 -5.50 13.69
N ALA A 31 20.07 -6.24 12.59
CA ALA A 31 21.17 -6.31 11.64
C ALA A 31 20.71 -5.72 10.31
N PRO A 32 21.63 -5.13 9.53
CA PRO A 32 21.89 -5.78 8.26
C PRO A 32 23.40 -5.91 8.00
N GLY A 33 23.80 -7.05 7.43
CA GLY A 33 25.06 -7.20 6.73
C GLY A 33 24.79 -7.35 5.23
N ILE A 34 25.68 -6.79 4.39
CA ILE A 34 26.38 -7.54 3.34
C ILE A 34 27.61 -6.75 2.86
N ILE A 35 28.78 -7.27 3.25
CA ILE A 35 30.01 -7.60 2.48
C ILE A 35 30.67 -6.54 1.56
N ALA A 36 31.87 -6.10 1.94
CA ALA A 36 32.97 -5.80 1.01
C ALA A 36 34.33 -6.24 1.60
N ARG A 37 35.02 -7.17 0.90
CA ARG A 37 36.44 -7.56 1.08
C ARG A 37 37.32 -6.47 0.41
N GLY A 38 38.56 -6.16 0.74
CA GLY A 38 39.55 -6.65 1.70
C GLY A 38 40.93 -6.08 1.36
N ARG A 39 41.56 -5.43 2.34
CA ARG A 39 43.01 -5.29 2.70
C ARG A 39 44.09 -4.95 1.66
N GLY A 40 44.90 -3.94 2.01
CA GLY A 40 46.33 -3.87 1.67
C GLY A 40 46.99 -2.50 1.98
N THR A 41 47.67 -2.39 3.12
CA THR A 41 48.69 -1.37 3.44
C THR A 41 49.96 -2.11 3.90
N PRO A 42 51.10 -1.46 4.24
CA PRO A 42 51.68 -0.16 3.84
C PRO A 42 53.17 -0.30 3.45
N ARG A 43 53.85 0.81 3.07
CA ARG A 43 55.24 1.11 3.54
C ARG A 43 55.72 2.52 3.15
N HIS A 44 56.16 3.26 4.16
CA HIS A 44 56.96 4.48 4.09
C HIS A 44 58.46 4.14 4.05
N ALA A 45 59.28 5.01 3.43
CA ALA A 45 60.73 5.07 3.57
C ALA A 45 61.23 6.53 3.41
N PRO A 46 62.43 6.90 3.92
CA PRO A 46 62.68 8.16 4.63
C PRO A 46 63.64 9.17 3.93
N ALA A 47 64.07 10.19 4.69
CA ALA A 47 64.58 11.51 4.29
C ALA A 47 66.13 11.70 4.25
N ARG A 48 66.52 12.90 3.73
CA ARG A 48 67.72 13.79 3.99
C ARG A 48 68.98 13.65 3.09
N PRO A 49 69.94 14.63 3.06
CA PRO A 49 69.98 16.09 3.43
C PRO A 49 70.86 17.05 2.53
N GLY A 50 70.73 18.39 2.76
CA GLY A 50 71.80 19.44 2.79
C GLY A 50 72.41 19.96 1.47
N THR A 51 72.89 21.20 1.24
CA THR A 51 73.18 22.48 1.95
C THR A 51 73.60 23.53 0.84
N PRO A 52 74.17 24.73 1.09
CA PRO A 52 73.64 25.92 1.79
C PRO A 52 73.89 27.31 1.06
N ARG A 53 73.29 28.36 1.66
CA ARG A 53 73.87 29.70 2.01
C ARG A 53 73.85 30.92 1.05
N ARG A 54 73.36 32.04 1.65
CA ARG A 54 73.69 33.49 1.50
C ARG A 54 73.30 34.16 0.16
N ALA A 55 72.87 35.42 0.09
CA ALA A 55 73.17 36.60 0.92
C ALA A 55 71.99 37.59 0.93
N SER A 56 71.98 38.41 1.98
CA SER A 56 71.07 39.51 2.22
C SER A 56 71.51 40.81 1.55
N ALA A 57 70.52 41.70 1.36
CA ALA A 57 70.58 43.16 1.30
C ALA A 57 71.17 43.84 0.06
N GLU A 58 70.35 44.66 -0.61
CA GLU A 58 70.58 46.10 -0.67
C GLU A 58 69.35 46.83 -1.21
N ALA A 59 68.93 47.87 -0.49
CA ALA A 59 67.92 48.82 -0.90
C ALA A 59 68.48 49.74 -1.98
N ARG A 60 67.75 49.93 -3.08
CA ARG A 60 67.88 51.12 -3.94
C ARG A 60 66.50 51.67 -4.28
N THR A 61 66.39 52.95 -4.00
CA THR A 61 65.25 53.82 -4.17
C THR A 61 65.01 54.17 -5.65
N SER A 62 63.75 54.59 -5.89
CA SER A 62 63.24 55.50 -6.93
C SER A 62 63.24 55.06 -8.41
N ARG A 63 62.04 54.75 -8.91
CA ARG A 63 61.25 55.62 -9.82
C ARG A 63 59.80 55.13 -9.92
N PRO A 64 58.77 56.00 -10.04
CA PRO A 64 57.40 55.57 -10.26
C PRO A 64 57.29 54.88 -11.62
N ARG A 65 56.78 53.65 -11.67
CA ARG A 65 56.35 53.01 -12.93
C ARG A 65 55.06 53.69 -13.38
N GLU A 66 55.07 54.26 -14.58
CA GLU A 66 53.86 54.67 -15.29
C GLU A 66 52.83 53.52 -15.30
N PRO A 67 51.53 53.79 -15.14
CA PRO A 67 50.52 52.76 -15.27
C PRO A 67 50.54 52.22 -16.70
N ALA A 68 50.63 50.89 -16.84
CA ALA A 68 50.57 50.22 -18.12
C ALA A 68 49.28 50.61 -18.88
N PRO A 69 49.33 50.80 -20.21
CA PRO A 69 48.15 51.13 -20.99
C PRO A 69 47.09 50.02 -20.85
N ALA A 70 45.83 50.43 -20.70
CA ALA A 70 44.70 49.51 -20.63
C ALA A 70 44.71 48.56 -21.85
N PRO A 71 44.40 47.26 -21.67
CA PRO A 71 44.35 46.34 -22.80
C PRO A 71 43.29 46.81 -23.82
N PRO A 72 43.51 46.62 -25.13
CA PRO A 72 42.53 47.01 -26.13
C PRO A 72 41.23 46.24 -25.91
N ASN A 73 40.10 46.97 -25.98
CA ASN A 73 38.74 46.45 -25.87
C ASN A 73 38.61 45.11 -26.61
N ARG A 74 38.35 44.03 -25.87
CA ARG A 74 37.78 42.82 -26.48
C ARG A 74 36.38 43.21 -26.95
N PRO A 75 35.97 42.87 -28.18
CA PRO A 75 34.58 43.02 -28.56
C PRO A 75 33.76 42.15 -27.61
N GLU A 76 32.91 42.79 -26.81
CA GLU A 76 31.88 42.10 -26.03
C GLU A 76 31.04 41.30 -27.04
N GLY A 77 31.17 39.98 -27.03
CA GLY A 77 30.33 39.12 -27.86
C GLY A 77 28.87 39.43 -27.56
N PRO A 78 27.97 39.37 -28.56
CA PRO A 78 26.58 39.78 -28.36
C PRO A 78 25.98 39.04 -27.17
N CYS A 79 25.54 39.83 -26.17
CA CYS A 79 24.76 39.34 -25.05
C CYS A 79 23.45 38.79 -25.62
N MET A 80 23.34 37.47 -25.73
CA MET A 80 22.13 36.81 -26.18
C MET A 80 21.04 37.05 -25.13
N THR A 81 20.24 38.08 -25.38
CA THR A 81 19.11 38.45 -24.55
C THR A 81 17.95 37.50 -24.89
N PHE A 82 17.63 36.61 -23.96
CA PHE A 82 16.42 35.80 -24.07
C PHE A 82 15.20 36.72 -24.01
N GLN A 83 14.36 36.67 -25.03
CA GLN A 83 13.08 37.38 -25.04
C GLN A 83 11.99 36.55 -24.33
N PRO A 84 11.00 37.19 -23.69
CA PRO A 84 9.90 36.49 -23.04
C PRO A 84 9.08 35.67 -24.05
N VAL A 85 8.75 34.44 -23.69
CA VAL A 85 7.83 33.61 -24.47
C VAL A 85 6.40 34.01 -24.11
N GLU A 86 5.66 34.56 -25.06
CA GLU A 86 4.22 34.77 -24.92
C GLU A 86 3.51 33.41 -24.88
N SER A 87 2.97 33.06 -23.72
CA SER A 87 2.20 31.84 -23.52
C SER A 87 0.84 31.94 -24.23
N TYR A 88 0.79 31.50 -25.49
CA TYR A 88 -0.48 31.12 -26.10
C TYR A 88 -0.93 29.81 -25.46
N THR A 89 -2.16 29.79 -24.93
CA THR A 89 -2.79 28.65 -24.25
C THR A 89 -2.99 27.47 -25.21
N ARG A 90 -1.90 26.84 -25.66
CA ARG A 90 -1.95 25.51 -26.27
C ARG A 90 -2.04 24.51 -25.15
N VAL A 91 -3.18 23.84 -25.06
CA VAL A 91 -3.35 22.67 -24.19
C VAL A 91 -2.25 21.68 -24.54
N ARG A 92 -1.40 21.34 -23.58
CA ARG A 92 -0.30 20.40 -23.83
C ARG A 92 -0.88 19.01 -23.97
N LEU A 93 -0.38 18.23 -24.92
CA LEU A 93 -0.81 16.84 -25.09
C LEU A 93 -0.57 16.01 -23.82
N SER A 94 0.48 16.32 -23.07
CA SER A 94 0.76 15.71 -21.76
C SER A 94 -0.31 16.01 -20.71
N ASP A 95 -0.93 17.19 -20.75
CA ASP A 95 -2.03 17.55 -19.85
C ASP A 95 -3.29 16.74 -20.19
N VAL A 96 -3.62 16.64 -21.49
CA VAL A 96 -4.77 15.83 -21.96
C VAL A 96 -4.64 14.36 -21.54
N VAL A 97 -3.44 13.79 -21.70
CA VAL A 97 -3.16 12.40 -21.29
C VAL A 97 -3.29 12.24 -19.77
N SER A 98 -2.77 13.20 -18.99
CA SER A 98 -2.89 13.19 -17.53
C SER A 98 -4.36 13.22 -17.09
N ASP A 99 -5.15 14.13 -17.66
CA ASP A 99 -6.57 14.29 -17.32
C ASP A 99 -7.40 13.08 -17.72
N GLN A 100 -7.08 12.43 -18.85
CA GLN A 100 -7.73 11.19 -19.26
C GLN A 100 -7.47 10.07 -18.25
N ILE A 101 -6.22 9.87 -17.82
CA ILE A 101 -5.87 8.83 -16.83
C ILE A 101 -6.53 9.13 -15.49
N LYS A 102 -6.47 10.39 -15.02
CA LYS A 102 -7.18 10.83 -13.80
C LYS A 102 -8.67 10.53 -13.89
N SER A 103 -9.31 10.84 -15.01
CA SER A 103 -10.73 10.57 -15.23
C SER A 103 -11.06 9.08 -15.16
N LEU A 104 -10.19 8.20 -15.68
CA LEU A 104 -10.38 6.76 -15.58
C LEU A 104 -10.23 6.24 -14.14
N ILE A 105 -9.28 6.78 -13.37
CA ILE A 105 -9.10 6.46 -11.94
C ILE A 105 -10.31 6.95 -11.15
N SER A 106 -10.68 8.20 -11.32
CA SER A 106 -11.84 8.79 -10.66
C SER A 106 -13.14 8.08 -11.01
N ALA A 107 -13.28 7.53 -12.22
CA ALA A 107 -14.44 6.74 -12.63
C ALA A 107 -14.40 5.27 -12.21
N GLY A 108 -13.37 4.82 -11.47
CA GLY A 108 -13.22 3.42 -11.05
C GLY A 108 -12.94 2.44 -12.21
N LYS A 109 -12.54 2.95 -13.38
CA LYS A 109 -12.17 2.12 -14.55
C LYS A 109 -10.72 1.67 -14.52
N LEU A 110 -9.87 2.49 -13.90
CA LEU A 110 -8.52 2.12 -13.48
C LEU A 110 -8.52 2.05 -11.96
N LEU A 111 -8.30 0.85 -11.43
CA LEU A 111 -8.43 0.58 -10.00
C LEU A 111 -7.10 0.83 -9.28
N PRO A 112 -7.12 1.27 -8.01
CA PRO A 112 -5.91 1.32 -7.20
C PRO A 112 -5.18 -0.04 -7.19
N GLY A 113 -3.84 -0.01 -7.20
CA GLY A 113 -3.02 -1.22 -7.29
C GLY A 113 -2.91 -1.83 -8.70
N GLN A 114 -3.71 -1.37 -9.67
CA GLN A 114 -3.61 -1.84 -11.06
C GLN A 114 -2.36 -1.30 -11.74
N LYS A 115 -1.61 -2.18 -12.40
CA LYS A 115 -0.44 -1.80 -13.21
C LYS A 115 -0.90 -1.14 -14.50
N LEU A 116 -0.31 0.00 -14.84
CA LEU A 116 -0.45 0.59 -16.16
C LEU A 116 0.33 -0.24 -17.20
N PRO A 117 -0.10 -0.25 -18.48
CA PRO A 117 0.71 -0.82 -19.56
C PRO A 117 2.10 -0.18 -19.61
N THR A 118 3.06 -0.86 -20.24
CA THR A 118 4.40 -0.27 -20.38
C THR A 118 4.33 1.06 -21.13
N GLU A 119 5.27 1.98 -20.89
CA GLU A 119 5.30 3.28 -21.60
C GLU A 119 5.15 3.11 -23.13
N ARG A 120 5.74 2.05 -23.69
CA ARG A 120 5.67 1.76 -25.12
C ARG A 120 4.25 1.37 -25.56
N GLU A 121 3.61 0.48 -24.82
CA GLU A 121 2.24 0.02 -25.12
C GLU A 121 1.23 1.12 -24.90
N LEU A 122 1.35 1.86 -23.79
CA LEU A 122 0.45 2.95 -23.45
C LEU A 122 0.56 4.10 -24.47
N ALA A 123 1.77 4.43 -24.92
CA ALA A 123 1.97 5.43 -25.97
C ALA A 123 1.31 5.01 -27.29
N ALA A 124 1.40 3.72 -27.64
CA ALA A 124 0.75 3.18 -28.83
C ALA A 124 -0.78 3.18 -28.71
N GLN A 125 -1.33 2.80 -27.55
CA GLN A 125 -2.77 2.80 -27.29
C GLN A 125 -3.37 4.22 -27.32
N LEU A 126 -2.65 5.20 -26.79
CA LEU A 126 -3.09 6.60 -26.76
C LEU A 126 -2.72 7.38 -28.04
N ASN A 127 -1.98 6.75 -28.97
CA ASN A 127 -1.46 7.38 -30.19
C ASN A 127 -0.70 8.69 -29.91
N VAL A 128 0.21 8.67 -28.92
CA VAL A 128 1.03 9.83 -28.53
C VAL A 128 2.52 9.52 -28.58
N SER A 129 3.34 10.57 -28.63
CA SER A 129 4.80 10.42 -28.54
C SER A 129 5.21 9.98 -27.12
N ARG A 130 6.26 9.15 -27.03
CA ARG A 130 6.80 8.69 -25.74
C ARG A 130 7.27 9.84 -24.82
N PRO A 131 7.93 10.90 -25.33
CA PRO A 131 8.26 12.06 -24.50
C PRO A 131 7.03 12.72 -23.87
N SER A 132 5.97 12.94 -24.67
CA SER A 132 4.71 13.53 -24.16
C SER A 132 4.03 12.64 -23.13
N LEU A 133 4.02 11.32 -23.34
CA LEU A 133 3.50 10.38 -22.35
C LEU A 133 4.32 10.43 -21.05
N ARG A 134 5.66 10.47 -21.15
CA ARG A 134 6.51 10.52 -19.96
C ARG A 134 6.30 11.79 -19.14
N GLU A 135 6.10 12.94 -19.78
CA GLU A 135 5.70 14.17 -19.08
C GLU A 135 4.38 13.99 -18.33
N ALA A 136 3.38 13.37 -18.95
CA ALA A 136 2.10 13.10 -18.30
C ALA A 136 2.25 12.16 -17.09
N LEU A 137 3.05 11.10 -17.22
CA LEU A 137 3.31 10.14 -16.14
C LEU A 137 4.08 10.77 -14.97
N VAL A 138 5.10 11.60 -15.24
CA VAL A 138 5.83 12.34 -14.19
C VAL A 138 4.87 13.26 -13.42
N ARG A 139 3.96 13.93 -14.13
CA ARG A 139 2.94 14.78 -13.49
C ARG A 139 1.96 13.96 -12.66
N LEU A 140 1.46 12.83 -13.18
CA LEU A 140 0.56 11.93 -12.45
C LEU A 140 1.22 11.38 -11.18
N GLU A 141 2.50 11.05 -11.25
CA GLU A 141 3.28 10.58 -10.10
C GLU A 141 3.47 11.69 -9.06
N ALA A 142 3.81 12.90 -9.50
CA ALA A 142 3.93 14.07 -8.62
C ALA A 142 2.59 14.45 -7.94
N ASP A 143 1.49 14.31 -8.67
CA ASP A 143 0.13 14.54 -8.16
C ASP A 143 -0.38 13.36 -7.29
N GLY A 144 0.39 12.27 -7.18
CA GLY A 144 0.07 11.11 -6.33
C GLY A 144 -0.95 10.13 -6.91
N PHE A 145 -1.35 10.26 -8.18
CA PHE A 145 -2.32 9.35 -8.84
C PHE A 145 -1.71 8.01 -9.25
N ILE A 146 -0.38 7.96 -9.44
CA ILE A 146 0.36 6.74 -9.77
C ILE A 146 1.66 6.69 -8.97
N GLY A 147 2.23 5.49 -8.82
CA GLY A 147 3.54 5.27 -8.23
C GLY A 147 4.44 4.42 -9.14
N SER A 148 5.74 4.70 -9.13
CA SER A 148 6.73 3.87 -9.84
C SER A 148 6.96 2.53 -9.16
N VAL A 149 6.90 1.44 -9.94
CA VAL A 149 7.23 0.07 -9.49
C VAL A 149 8.63 -0.39 -9.94
N GLY A 150 9.46 0.56 -10.40
CA GLY A 150 10.78 0.28 -10.96
C GLY A 150 10.73 -0.24 -12.41
N ARG A 151 11.89 -0.22 -13.10
CA ARG A 151 12.04 -0.61 -14.53
C ARG A 151 11.07 0.09 -15.50
N GLY A 152 10.60 1.30 -15.16
CA GLY A 152 9.69 2.09 -15.99
C GLY A 152 8.23 1.63 -15.99
N GLY A 153 7.84 0.80 -15.01
CA GLY A 153 6.44 0.47 -14.76
C GLY A 153 5.79 1.44 -13.76
N PHE A 154 4.48 1.63 -13.90
CA PHE A 154 3.67 2.44 -12.99
C PHE A 154 2.47 1.64 -12.49
N VAL A 155 2.05 1.92 -11.27
CA VAL A 155 0.84 1.39 -10.64
C VAL A 155 -0.08 2.54 -10.26
N VAL A 156 -1.39 2.36 -10.35
CA VAL A 156 -2.36 3.34 -9.86
C VAL A 156 -2.27 3.41 -8.34
N SER A 157 -2.11 4.61 -7.82
CA SER A 157 -2.09 4.87 -6.38
C SER A 157 -3.50 4.91 -5.83
N ASP A 158 -3.66 4.50 -4.57
CA ASP A 158 -4.88 4.78 -3.83
C ASP A 158 -4.83 6.19 -3.25
N ILE A 159 -5.55 7.12 -3.89
CA ILE A 159 -5.66 8.51 -3.44
C ILE A 159 -6.61 8.68 -2.25
N THR A 160 -7.46 7.68 -1.98
CA THR A 160 -8.45 7.70 -0.91
C THR A 160 -7.88 7.12 0.39
N ALA A 161 -6.98 6.14 0.29
CA ALA A 161 -6.34 5.51 1.44
C ALA A 161 -5.73 6.51 2.42
N PRO A 162 -4.90 7.51 2.04
CA PRO A 162 -4.35 8.47 3.01
C PRO A 162 -5.41 9.28 3.74
N VAL A 163 -6.55 9.54 3.09
CA VAL A 163 -7.65 10.37 3.63
C VAL A 163 -8.55 9.56 4.58
N VAL A 164 -8.70 8.25 4.33
CA VAL A 164 -9.63 7.39 5.09
C VAL A 164 -8.89 6.46 6.05
N SER A 165 -7.88 5.71 5.57
CA SER A 165 -7.17 4.74 6.41
C SER A 165 -6.34 5.40 7.51
N SER A 166 -5.66 6.52 7.25
CA SER A 166 -4.80 7.14 8.26
C SER A 166 -5.60 7.61 9.48
N PRO A 167 -6.70 8.37 9.32
CA PRO A 167 -7.50 8.77 10.48
C PRO A 167 -8.14 7.60 11.23
N LEU A 168 -8.57 6.56 10.52
CA LEU A 168 -9.13 5.36 11.16
C LEU A 168 -8.05 4.53 11.88
N ALA A 169 -6.84 4.44 11.33
CA ALA A 169 -5.71 3.82 12.00
C ALA A 169 -5.32 4.59 13.27
N ASP A 170 -5.29 5.92 13.19
CA ASP A 170 -5.04 6.79 14.35
C ASP A 170 -6.13 6.64 15.42
N LEU A 171 -7.40 6.56 15.02
CA LEU A 171 -8.52 6.28 15.93
C LEU A 171 -8.31 4.94 16.66
N LEU A 172 -7.94 3.87 15.93
CA LEU A 172 -7.70 2.55 16.53
C LEU A 172 -6.48 2.54 17.47
N LEU A 173 -5.45 3.34 17.17
CA LEU A 173 -4.28 3.49 18.04
C LEU A 173 -4.63 4.23 19.35
N GLN A 174 -5.51 5.22 19.27
CA GLN A 174 -5.91 6.05 20.42
C GLN A 174 -7.04 5.42 21.25
N ASN A 175 -7.93 4.67 20.60
CA ASN A 175 -9.07 4.02 21.22
C ASN A 175 -9.20 2.56 20.75
N PRO A 176 -8.61 1.59 21.47
CA PRO A 176 -8.71 0.18 21.13
C PRO A 176 -10.15 -0.36 21.06
N GLU A 177 -11.10 0.25 21.79
CA GLU A 177 -12.52 -0.15 21.77
C GLU A 177 -13.21 0.20 20.43
N ALA A 178 -12.69 1.20 19.70
CA ALA A 178 -13.19 1.58 18.37
C ALA A 178 -12.99 0.48 17.30
N SER A 179 -12.28 -0.61 17.63
CA SER A 179 -12.17 -1.79 16.77
C SER A 179 -13.53 -2.42 16.47
N HIS A 180 -14.48 -2.38 17.40
CA HIS A 180 -15.86 -2.85 17.17
C HIS A 180 -16.62 -1.98 16.17
N ASP A 181 -16.43 -0.66 16.25
CA ASP A 181 -17.05 0.31 15.33
C ASP A 181 -16.51 0.12 13.91
N VAL A 182 -15.20 -0.11 13.76
CA VAL A 182 -14.59 -0.40 12.46
C VAL A 182 -15.11 -1.72 11.89
N LEU A 183 -15.29 -2.77 12.71
CA LEU A 183 -15.94 -4.01 12.27
C LEU A 183 -17.40 -3.81 11.87
N GLU A 184 -18.11 -2.85 12.48
CA GLU A 184 -19.48 -2.48 12.10
C GLU A 184 -19.54 -1.72 10.77
N LEU A 185 -18.62 -0.78 10.57
CA LEU A 185 -18.47 -0.11 9.29
C LEU A 185 -18.21 -1.12 8.16
N ARG A 186 -17.27 -2.05 8.38
CA ARG A 186 -16.98 -3.15 7.44
C ARG A 186 -18.23 -3.97 7.15
N HIS A 187 -18.97 -4.35 8.19
CA HIS A 187 -20.19 -5.12 8.04
C HIS A 187 -21.17 -4.44 7.08
N GLY A 188 -21.42 -3.14 7.25
CA GLY A 188 -22.27 -2.37 6.35
C GLY A 188 -21.73 -2.31 4.91
N LEU A 189 -20.46 -1.96 4.75
CA LEU A 189 -19.84 -1.76 3.43
C LEU A 189 -19.77 -3.07 2.61
N GLU A 190 -19.34 -4.16 3.22
CA GLU A 190 -19.18 -5.46 2.54
C GLU A 190 -20.54 -6.11 2.23
N THR A 191 -21.54 -5.94 3.10
CA THR A 191 -22.91 -6.39 2.87
C THR A 191 -23.57 -5.67 1.69
N ILE A 192 -23.39 -4.35 1.59
CA ILE A 192 -23.88 -3.59 0.44
C ILE A 192 -23.09 -3.97 -0.83
N SER A 193 -21.77 -4.17 -0.69
CA SER A 193 -20.90 -4.54 -1.81
C SER A 193 -21.31 -5.88 -2.44
N THR A 194 -21.54 -6.90 -1.63
CA THR A 194 -21.96 -8.23 -2.11
C THR A 194 -23.31 -8.20 -2.84
N ALA A 195 -24.29 -7.45 -2.32
CA ALA A 195 -25.57 -7.27 -2.99
C ALA A 195 -25.44 -6.54 -4.34
N TYR A 196 -24.68 -5.44 -4.39
CA TYR A 196 -24.45 -4.71 -5.64
C TYR A 196 -23.62 -5.51 -6.65
N ALA A 197 -22.64 -6.28 -6.20
CA ALA A 197 -21.88 -7.17 -7.06
C ALA A 197 -22.79 -8.23 -7.70
N ALA A 198 -23.67 -8.87 -6.92
CA ALA A 198 -24.64 -9.83 -7.46
C ALA A 198 -25.55 -9.20 -8.52
N GLU A 199 -26.00 -7.96 -8.30
CA GLU A 199 -26.85 -7.22 -9.25
C GLU A 199 -26.08 -6.82 -10.53
N ARG A 200 -24.85 -6.32 -10.40
CA ARG A 200 -24.18 -5.52 -11.45
C ARG A 200 -22.96 -6.18 -12.08
N ALA A 201 -22.40 -7.23 -11.47
CA ALA A 201 -21.17 -7.86 -11.94
C ALA A 201 -21.30 -8.28 -13.41
N THR A 202 -20.31 -7.90 -14.20
CA THR A 202 -20.16 -8.36 -15.59
C THR A 202 -19.58 -9.78 -15.61
N PRO A 203 -19.62 -10.49 -16.75
CA PRO A 203 -18.93 -11.79 -16.87
C PRO A 203 -17.44 -11.71 -16.54
N GLY A 204 -16.78 -10.59 -16.88
CA GLY A 204 -15.38 -10.34 -16.53
C GLY A 204 -15.16 -10.16 -15.03
N ASP A 205 -16.11 -9.51 -14.34
CA ASP A 205 -16.04 -9.35 -12.89
C ASP A 205 -16.26 -10.69 -12.17
N LEU A 206 -17.22 -11.50 -12.62
CA LEU A 206 -17.45 -12.84 -12.08
C LEU A 206 -16.22 -13.74 -12.23
N ALA A 207 -15.48 -13.62 -13.34
CA ALA A 207 -14.23 -14.34 -13.54
C ALA A 207 -13.14 -13.88 -12.55
N LYS A 208 -13.01 -12.58 -12.29
CA LYS A 208 -12.06 -12.04 -11.30
C LYS A 208 -12.43 -12.44 -9.87
N ILE A 209 -13.71 -12.37 -9.51
CA ILE A 209 -14.20 -12.82 -8.19
C ILE A 209 -13.92 -14.32 -8.03
N LYS A 210 -14.16 -15.12 -9.08
CA LYS A 210 -13.85 -16.56 -9.06
C LYS A 210 -12.36 -16.80 -8.86
N GLU A 211 -11.48 -16.09 -9.56
CA GLU A 211 -10.03 -16.24 -9.42
C GLU A 211 -9.58 -15.89 -7.99
N ALA A 212 -10.10 -14.81 -7.41
CA ALA A 212 -9.81 -14.41 -6.04
C ALA A 212 -10.34 -15.45 -5.02
N PHE A 213 -11.55 -15.98 -5.25
CA PHE A 213 -12.14 -17.05 -4.44
C PHE A 213 -11.33 -18.35 -4.50
N ASP A 214 -10.99 -18.82 -5.70
CA ASP A 214 -10.19 -20.05 -5.89
C ASP A 214 -8.82 -19.90 -5.22
N THR A 215 -8.23 -18.70 -5.29
CA THR A 215 -6.98 -18.38 -4.59
C THR A 215 -7.17 -18.47 -3.08
N LEU A 216 -8.22 -17.86 -2.53
CA LEU A 216 -8.56 -17.93 -1.10
C LEU A 216 -8.77 -19.37 -0.64
N ALA A 217 -9.57 -20.15 -1.37
CA ALA A 217 -9.86 -21.55 -1.08
C ALA A 217 -8.63 -22.47 -1.13
N GLY A 218 -7.60 -22.08 -1.91
CA GLY A 218 -6.34 -22.81 -2.01
C GLY A 218 -5.35 -22.56 -0.87
N HIS A 219 -5.58 -21.56 -0.02
CA HIS A 219 -4.69 -21.24 1.11
C HIS A 219 -5.26 -21.77 2.43
N SER A 220 -4.37 -22.06 3.38
CA SER A 220 -4.74 -22.54 4.71
C SER A 220 -4.02 -21.80 5.82
N LEU A 221 -4.75 -21.58 6.93
CA LEU A 221 -4.24 -20.98 8.18
C LEU A 221 -3.03 -21.71 8.74
N LYS A 222 -2.98 -23.03 8.58
CA LYS A 222 -1.92 -23.88 9.15
C LYS A 222 -0.57 -23.69 8.48
N HIS A 223 -0.57 -23.27 7.22
CA HIS A 223 0.64 -23.22 6.40
C HIS A 223 1.09 -21.77 6.15
N GLU A 224 0.15 -20.85 5.90
CA GLU A 224 0.48 -19.50 5.43
C GLU A 224 -0.50 -18.43 5.98
N PRO A 225 -0.55 -18.19 7.31
CA PRO A 225 -1.57 -17.33 7.92
C PRO A 225 -1.54 -15.86 7.43
N GLY A 226 -0.35 -15.29 7.23
CA GLY A 226 -0.22 -13.92 6.70
C GLY A 226 -0.67 -13.81 5.24
N ARG A 227 -0.48 -14.87 4.46
CA ARG A 227 -0.94 -14.92 3.07
C ARG A 227 -2.44 -15.12 2.98
N LEU A 228 -3.04 -15.87 3.91
CA LEU A 228 -4.49 -16.05 3.97
C LEU A 228 -5.23 -14.72 4.17
N ALA A 229 -4.78 -13.88 5.10
CA ALA A 229 -5.39 -12.56 5.34
C ALA A 229 -5.32 -11.64 4.11
N GLU A 230 -4.22 -11.72 3.34
CA GLU A 230 -4.06 -10.96 2.10
C GLU A 230 -5.03 -11.46 1.01
N VAL A 231 -5.10 -12.77 0.77
CA VAL A 231 -6.00 -13.33 -0.27
C VAL A 231 -7.47 -13.21 0.10
N ASP A 232 -7.80 -13.23 1.40
CA ASP A 232 -9.13 -12.92 1.93
C ASP A 232 -9.50 -11.45 1.64
N ALA A 233 -8.63 -10.50 1.97
CA ALA A 233 -8.85 -9.08 1.67
C ALA A 233 -9.02 -8.83 0.16
N ASN A 234 -8.26 -9.53 -0.67
CA ASN A 234 -8.36 -9.45 -2.13
C ASN A 234 -9.69 -10.02 -2.67
N PHE A 235 -10.24 -11.07 -2.07
CA PHE A 235 -11.57 -11.58 -2.42
C PHE A 235 -12.64 -10.53 -2.16
N HIS A 236 -12.62 -9.89 -0.98
CA HIS A 236 -13.58 -8.83 -0.64
C HIS A 236 -13.41 -7.57 -1.52
N LEU A 237 -12.18 -7.20 -1.89
CA LEU A 237 -11.95 -6.12 -2.86
C LEU A 237 -12.48 -6.46 -4.26
N ALA A 238 -12.28 -7.68 -4.75
CA ALA A 238 -12.80 -8.09 -6.05
C ALA A 238 -14.34 -7.99 -6.11
N ILE A 239 -15.02 -8.27 -5.00
CA ILE A 239 -16.47 -8.05 -4.85
C ILE A 239 -16.78 -6.56 -4.90
N ALA A 240 -16.05 -5.72 -4.16
CA ALA A 240 -16.25 -4.27 -4.15
C ALA A 240 -16.06 -3.64 -5.55
N ASP A 241 -15.07 -4.10 -6.31
CA ASP A 241 -14.81 -3.66 -7.69
C ASP A 241 -16.00 -3.97 -8.61
N ALA A 242 -16.63 -5.13 -8.41
CA ALA A 242 -17.79 -5.58 -9.18
C ALA A 242 -19.09 -4.84 -8.84
N THR A 243 -19.09 -3.94 -7.85
CA THR A 243 -20.27 -3.13 -7.49
C THR A 243 -20.58 -2.05 -8.53
N HIS A 244 -19.60 -1.69 -9.36
CA HIS A 244 -19.64 -0.54 -10.27
C HIS A 244 -20.11 0.76 -9.58
N ASN A 245 -19.93 0.84 -8.26
CA ASN A 245 -20.18 2.03 -7.46
C ASN A 245 -18.84 2.67 -7.13
N VAL A 246 -18.50 3.68 -7.92
CA VAL A 246 -17.21 4.38 -7.85
C VAL A 246 -16.86 4.83 -6.43
N ALA A 247 -17.82 5.38 -5.69
CA ALA A 247 -17.58 5.83 -4.31
C ALA A 247 -17.27 4.64 -3.38
N LEU A 248 -18.01 3.54 -3.53
CA LEU A 248 -17.79 2.33 -2.74
C LEU A 248 -16.45 1.67 -3.07
N ILE A 249 -16.07 1.62 -4.34
CA ILE A 249 -14.75 1.13 -4.78
C ILE A 249 -13.64 1.94 -4.10
N HIS A 250 -13.66 3.27 -4.22
CA HIS A 250 -12.63 4.12 -3.61
C HIS A 250 -12.57 3.98 -2.09
N VAL A 251 -13.72 3.90 -1.41
CA VAL A 251 -13.77 3.69 0.04
C VAL A 251 -13.20 2.32 0.42
N MET A 252 -13.59 1.25 -0.29
CA MET A 252 -13.15 -0.11 0.00
C MET A 252 -11.66 -0.31 -0.23
N HIS A 253 -11.11 0.22 -1.33
CA HIS A 253 -9.66 0.28 -1.55
C HIS A 253 -8.99 1.13 -0.46
N GLY A 254 -9.59 2.28 -0.14
CA GLY A 254 -9.07 3.21 0.86
C GLY A 254 -8.95 2.61 2.26
N ILE A 255 -9.79 1.64 2.62
CA ILE A 255 -9.72 0.92 3.90
C ILE A 255 -9.07 -0.46 3.79
N HIS A 256 -8.52 -0.84 2.63
CA HIS A 256 -7.99 -2.19 2.40
C HIS A 256 -6.94 -2.62 3.42
N GLY A 257 -6.00 -1.73 3.78
CA GLY A 257 -5.01 -2.04 4.81
C GLY A 257 -5.62 -2.34 6.19
N LEU A 258 -6.74 -1.68 6.52
CA LEU A 258 -7.50 -1.95 7.74
C LEU A 258 -8.29 -3.26 7.64
N LEU A 259 -8.84 -3.58 6.46
CA LEU A 259 -9.48 -4.87 6.18
C LEU A 259 -8.48 -6.01 6.41
N GLN A 260 -7.29 -5.90 5.81
CA GLN A 260 -6.24 -6.91 5.89
C GLN A 260 -5.75 -7.12 7.32
N GLU A 261 -5.46 -6.05 8.06
CA GLU A 261 -5.04 -6.14 9.47
C GLU A 261 -6.14 -6.79 10.34
N SER A 262 -7.40 -6.44 10.07
CA SER A 262 -8.53 -7.05 10.76
C SER A 262 -8.67 -8.54 10.37
N MET A 263 -8.60 -8.92 9.11
CA MET A 263 -8.61 -10.34 8.73
C MET A 263 -7.44 -11.11 9.37
N HIS A 264 -6.25 -10.51 9.42
CA HIS A 264 -5.08 -11.10 10.08
C HIS A 264 -5.32 -11.36 11.58
N LYS A 265 -6.01 -10.45 12.27
CA LYS A 265 -6.45 -10.67 13.66
C LYS A 265 -7.49 -11.79 13.74
N SER A 266 -8.55 -11.77 12.93
CA SER A 266 -9.58 -12.81 12.90
C SER A 266 -8.98 -14.21 12.72
N HIS A 267 -8.10 -14.33 11.72
CA HIS A 267 -7.41 -15.56 11.36
C HIS A 267 -6.49 -16.10 12.48
N ARG A 268 -5.92 -15.23 13.32
CA ARG A 268 -5.17 -15.65 14.52
C ARG A 268 -6.05 -16.16 15.64
N LEU A 269 -7.29 -15.67 15.74
CA LEU A 269 -8.25 -16.11 16.75
C LEU A 269 -8.88 -17.46 16.40
N VAL A 270 -8.89 -17.80 15.11
CA VAL A 270 -9.11 -19.17 14.65
C VAL A 270 -7.91 -20.00 15.11
N ASN A 271 -7.96 -20.54 16.33
CA ASN A 271 -6.92 -21.31 17.02
C ASN A 271 -6.58 -22.67 16.34
N HIS A 272 -6.30 -22.66 15.04
CA HIS A 272 -6.01 -23.83 14.20
C HIS A 272 -7.07 -24.95 14.26
N ALA A 273 -8.29 -24.62 14.69
CA ALA A 273 -9.40 -25.56 14.69
C ALA A 273 -9.91 -25.73 13.25
N ASP A 274 -9.63 -26.88 12.64
CA ASP A 274 -10.07 -27.25 11.28
C ASP A 274 -11.56 -27.01 11.03
N ALA A 275 -12.39 -27.05 12.09
CA ALA A 275 -13.82 -26.76 11.99
C ALA A 275 -14.13 -25.29 11.66
N MET A 276 -13.40 -24.33 12.24
CA MET A 276 -13.64 -22.90 12.03
C MET A 276 -13.13 -22.44 10.66
N GLU A 277 -11.96 -22.94 10.24
CA GLU A 277 -11.42 -22.67 8.91
C GLU A 277 -12.36 -23.18 7.81
N ARG A 278 -12.90 -24.40 7.98
CA ARG A 278 -13.94 -24.94 7.09
C ARG A 278 -15.20 -24.10 7.10
N ALA A 279 -15.69 -23.67 8.27
CA ALA A 279 -16.87 -22.83 8.36
C ALA A 279 -16.69 -21.48 7.63
N LEU A 280 -15.51 -20.84 7.73
CA LEU A 280 -15.21 -19.62 6.99
C LEU A 280 -15.17 -19.87 5.48
N LEU A 281 -14.54 -20.96 5.03
CA LEU A 281 -14.52 -21.32 3.61
C LEU A 281 -15.92 -21.60 3.05
N GLU A 282 -16.77 -22.31 3.82
CA GLU A 282 -18.18 -22.54 3.46
C GLU A 282 -18.94 -21.21 3.32
N GLN A 283 -18.74 -20.27 4.25
CA GLN A 283 -19.36 -18.94 4.17
C GLN A 283 -18.89 -18.13 2.95
N HIS A 284 -17.58 -18.13 2.64
CA HIS A 284 -17.08 -17.50 1.42
C HIS A 284 -17.63 -18.16 0.15
N THR A 285 -17.83 -19.48 0.17
CA THR A 285 -18.45 -20.22 -0.94
C THR A 285 -19.89 -19.77 -1.14
N GLU A 286 -20.68 -19.66 -0.07
CA GLU A 286 -22.06 -19.15 -0.14
C GLU A 286 -22.14 -17.74 -0.73
N ILE A 287 -21.21 -16.86 -0.36
CA ILE A 287 -21.13 -15.49 -0.91
C ILE A 287 -20.84 -15.55 -2.41
N TYR A 288 -19.79 -16.27 -2.82
CA TYR A 288 -19.41 -16.41 -4.22
C TYR A 288 -20.56 -16.97 -5.06
N GLU A 289 -21.18 -18.06 -4.61
CA GLU A 289 -22.29 -18.70 -5.33
C GLU A 289 -23.50 -17.78 -5.46
N ALA A 290 -23.83 -17.00 -4.43
CA ALA A 290 -24.93 -16.06 -4.49
C ALA A 290 -24.67 -14.92 -5.49
N ILE A 291 -23.43 -14.42 -5.55
CA ILE A 291 -23.01 -13.42 -6.54
C ILE A 291 -23.04 -14.03 -7.96
N ALA A 292 -22.52 -15.24 -8.12
CA ALA A 292 -22.50 -15.95 -9.40
C ALA A 292 -23.91 -16.27 -9.92
N ALA A 293 -24.84 -16.57 -9.01
CA ALA A 293 -26.26 -16.76 -9.31
C ALA A 293 -27.01 -15.44 -9.59
N LYS A 294 -26.35 -14.28 -9.44
CA LYS A 294 -26.95 -12.95 -9.55
C LYS A 294 -28.18 -12.78 -8.67
N ASP A 295 -28.09 -13.23 -7.42
CA ASP A 295 -29.14 -13.11 -6.40
C ASP A 295 -28.71 -12.12 -5.30
N PRO A 296 -29.10 -10.83 -5.38
CA PRO A 296 -28.67 -9.81 -4.43
C PRO A 296 -29.14 -10.06 -2.99
N GLU A 297 -30.32 -10.64 -2.81
CA GLU A 297 -30.86 -10.91 -1.48
C GLU A 297 -30.14 -12.08 -0.82
N ARG A 298 -29.89 -13.16 -1.58
CA ARG A 298 -29.06 -14.28 -1.09
C ARG A 298 -27.63 -13.82 -0.80
N ALA A 299 -27.05 -12.97 -1.66
CA ALA A 299 -25.69 -12.47 -1.48
C ALA A 299 -25.56 -11.60 -0.23
N ARG A 300 -26.51 -10.67 -0.02
CA ARG A 300 -26.61 -9.86 1.20
C ARG A 300 -26.69 -10.75 2.44
N ALA A 301 -27.63 -11.70 2.45
CA ALA A 301 -27.83 -12.57 3.60
C ALA A 301 -26.60 -13.44 3.91
N ALA A 302 -25.90 -13.93 2.88
CA ALA A 302 -24.64 -14.68 3.05
C ALA A 302 -23.54 -13.82 3.68
N ALA A 303 -23.36 -12.58 3.17
CA ALA A 303 -22.39 -11.64 3.70
C ALA A 303 -22.68 -11.26 5.17
N GLU A 304 -23.94 -10.99 5.51
CA GLU A 304 -24.35 -10.68 6.88
C GLU A 304 -24.09 -11.85 7.83
N ARG A 305 -24.37 -13.09 7.41
CA ARG A 305 -24.05 -14.29 8.21
C ARG A 305 -22.55 -14.40 8.44
N HIS A 306 -21.75 -14.22 7.39
CA HIS A 306 -20.30 -14.27 7.46
C HIS A 306 -19.74 -13.22 8.42
N LEU A 307 -20.13 -11.95 8.26
CA LEU A 307 -19.59 -10.84 9.05
C LEU A 307 -20.06 -10.86 10.50
N ARG A 308 -21.27 -11.38 10.77
CA ARG A 308 -21.73 -11.67 12.14
C ARG A 308 -20.91 -12.79 12.78
N TYR A 309 -20.58 -13.84 12.03
CA TYR A 309 -19.71 -14.92 12.50
C TYR A 309 -18.32 -14.39 12.83
N VAL A 310 -17.70 -13.62 11.93
CA VAL A 310 -16.39 -12.99 12.13
C VAL A 310 -16.40 -12.06 13.35
N ARG A 311 -17.43 -11.21 13.51
CA ARG A 311 -17.58 -10.35 14.70
C ARG A 311 -17.61 -11.16 16.00
N ALA A 312 -18.37 -12.27 16.03
CA ALA A 312 -18.45 -13.10 17.22
C ALA A 312 -17.09 -13.72 17.61
N LEU A 313 -16.21 -13.97 16.63
CA LEU A 313 -14.84 -14.43 16.92
C LEU A 313 -14.00 -13.37 17.64
N TYR A 314 -14.19 -12.09 17.30
CA TYR A 314 -13.54 -10.98 17.99
C TYR A 314 -14.04 -10.82 19.42
N GLU A 315 -15.36 -10.85 19.61
CA GLU A 315 -15.99 -10.68 20.93
C GLU A 315 -15.59 -11.79 21.91
N GLN A 316 -15.31 -13.00 21.43
CA GLN A 316 -14.85 -14.12 22.26
C GLN A 316 -13.37 -14.06 22.64
N ALA A 317 -12.60 -13.20 21.97
CA ALA A 317 -11.16 -13.06 22.16
C ALA A 317 -10.74 -11.80 22.94
N ALA A 318 -11.67 -10.85 23.11
CA ALA A 318 -11.52 -9.66 23.94
C ALA A 318 -11.76 -10.00 25.43
#